data_AF-A0A7C5Y196-F1
#
_entry.id   AF-A0A7C5Y196-F1
#
_cell.length_a   1.000
_cell.length_b   1.000
_cell.length_c   1.000
_cell.angle_alpha   90.00
_cell.angle_beta   90.00
_cell.angle_gamma   90.00
#
_symmetry.space_group_name_H-M   'P 1'
#
loop_
_entity.id
_entity.type
_entity.pdbx_description
1 polymer ?
#
loop_
_entity_poly.entity_id
_entity_poly.type
_entity_poly.pdbx_seq_one_letter_code
_entity_poly.pdbx_strand_id
1 'polypeptide(L)'
;MVVRVRVRITRDDKEVETSALANSGYESETPQILAPIKVAELLSLWPPTKNAEETIFETAGGPLRVWIISKGVKIKVMTSDVDTEYVDADLVISPIADEVLLSDKMISELKIALEDVGRGFWRFTWEPKE
;
A
#
# COMPACT_ATOMS: atom_id res chain seq x y z
N MET A 1 0.33 -5.89 -18.36
CA MET A 1 1.17 -5.91 -17.15
C MET A 1 0.67 -4.80 -16.24
N VAL A 2 1.03 -4.82 -14.95
CA VAL A 2 0.60 -3.84 -13.94
C VAL A 2 1.85 -3.24 -13.31
N VAL A 3 1.76 -2.02 -12.78
CA VAL A 3 2.89 -1.39 -12.08
C VAL A 3 2.98 -1.99 -10.68
N ARG A 4 4.14 -2.60 -10.40
CA ARG A 4 4.52 -3.08 -9.07
C ARG A 4 5.76 -2.35 -8.62
N VAL A 5 5.72 -1.87 -7.39
CA VAL A 5 6.81 -1.13 -6.76
C VAL A 5 7.27 -1.91 -5.54
N ARG A 6 8.60 -2.06 -5.39
CA ARG A 6 9.16 -2.68 -4.19
C ARG A 6 9.05 -1.68 -3.05
N VAL A 7 8.49 -2.12 -1.93
CA VAL A 7 8.22 -1.26 -0.78
C VAL A 7 8.74 -1.91 0.49
N ARG A 8 9.03 -1.07 1.48
CA ARG A 8 9.23 -1.49 2.87
C ARG A 8 8.14 -0.88 3.72
N ILE A 9 7.45 -1.73 4.46
CA ILE A 9 6.36 -1.39 5.38
C ILE A 9 6.87 -1.64 6.78
N THR A 10 6.70 -0.68 7.68
CA THR A 10 7.20 -0.75 9.05
C THR A 10 6.12 -0.40 10.07
N ARG A 11 6.21 -1.05 11.21
CA ARG A 11 5.44 -0.72 12.42
C ARG A 11 6.32 -1.04 13.62
N ASP A 12 6.60 -0.03 14.44
CA ASP A 12 7.43 -0.16 15.63
C ASP A 12 8.80 -0.82 15.30
N ASP A 13 9.10 -2.00 15.84
CA ASP A 13 10.33 -2.77 15.58
C ASP A 13 10.18 -3.80 14.44
N LYS A 14 9.02 -3.87 13.79
CA LYS A 14 8.72 -4.82 12.71
C LYS A 14 8.83 -4.17 11.34
N GLU A 15 9.38 -4.92 10.39
CA GLU A 15 9.43 -4.52 8.99
C GLU A 15 9.08 -5.68 8.05
N VAL A 16 8.46 -5.34 6.93
CA VAL A 16 8.14 -6.26 5.84
C VAL A 16 8.56 -5.59 4.54
N GLU A 17 9.42 -6.26 3.78
CA GLU A 17 9.68 -5.91 2.39
C GLU A 17 8.80 -6.75 1.47
N THR A 18 8.14 -6.09 0.51
CA THR A 18 7.29 -6.78 -0.45
C THR A 18 7.15 -5.98 -1.75
N SER A 19 6.50 -6.57 -2.73
CA SER A 19 6.01 -5.87 -3.92
C SER A 19 4.59 -5.36 -3.63
N ALA A 20 4.32 -4.11 -4.00
CA ALA A 20 2.99 -3.50 -3.92
C ALA A 20 2.52 -3.07 -5.31
N LEU A 21 1.28 -3.39 -5.65
CA LEU A 21 0.63 -3.00 -6.89
C LEU A 21 0.10 -1.58 -6.76
N ALA A 22 0.54 -0.69 -7.65
CA ALA A 22 0.02 0.67 -7.73
C ALA A 22 -1.36 0.65 -8.40
N ASN A 23 -2.43 0.75 -7.62
CA ASN A 23 -3.80 0.66 -8.10
C ASN A 23 -4.47 2.04 -8.10
N SER A 24 -4.40 2.76 -9.22
CA SER A 24 -5.08 4.07 -9.35
C SER A 24 -6.61 3.99 -9.32
N GLY A 25 -7.20 2.80 -9.45
CA GLY A 25 -8.64 2.58 -9.31
C GLY A 25 -9.07 2.24 -7.86
N TYR A 26 -8.12 2.11 -6.94
CA TYR A 26 -8.40 2.05 -5.51
C TYR A 26 -8.39 3.48 -4.96
N GLU A 27 -9.55 4.12 -4.99
CA GLU A 27 -9.72 5.49 -4.51
C GLU A 27 -9.94 5.51 -2.98
N SER A 28 -9.29 6.45 -2.30
CA SER A 28 -9.47 6.66 -0.86
C SER A 28 -9.32 8.12 -0.46
N GLU A 29 -9.87 8.52 0.69
CA GLU A 29 -9.70 9.88 1.22
C GLU A 29 -8.34 10.09 1.89
N THR A 30 -7.76 9.01 2.43
CA THR A 30 -6.45 8.99 3.08
C THR A 30 -5.45 8.15 2.28
N PRO A 31 -4.13 8.27 2.53
CA PRO A 31 -3.16 7.32 1.99
C PRO A 31 -3.39 5.94 2.62
N GLN A 32 -3.73 4.94 1.79
CA GLN A 32 -4.04 3.60 2.24
C GLN A 32 -3.16 2.56 1.55
N ILE A 33 -2.82 1.52 2.32
CA ILE A 33 -2.40 0.26 1.74
C ILE A 33 -3.42 -0.82 2.10
N LEU A 34 -3.86 -1.58 1.10
CA LEU A 34 -4.65 -2.79 1.33
C LEU A 34 -3.69 -3.97 1.31
N ALA A 35 -3.64 -4.74 2.39
CA ALA A 35 -2.64 -5.77 2.61
C ALA A 35 -3.28 -7.15 2.90
N PRO A 36 -2.62 -8.25 2.47
CA PRO A 36 -2.96 -9.60 2.92
C PRO A 36 -2.82 -9.75 4.43
N ILE A 37 -3.60 -10.66 5.02
CA ILE A 37 -3.48 -11.05 6.45
C ILE A 37 -2.02 -11.36 6.81
N LYS A 38 -1.30 -12.09 5.96
CA LYS A 38 0.10 -12.46 6.20
C LYS A 38 1.02 -11.25 6.44
N VAL A 39 0.81 -10.13 5.73
CA VAL A 39 1.58 -8.90 5.96
C VAL A 39 1.25 -8.31 7.33
N ALA A 40 -0.04 -8.28 7.69
CA ALA A 40 -0.47 -7.81 8.99
C ALA A 40 0.04 -8.70 10.15
N GLU A 41 0.09 -10.02 9.97
CA GLU A 41 0.66 -10.97 10.94
C GLU A 41 2.14 -10.69 11.21
N LEU A 42 2.94 -10.50 10.15
CA LEU A 42 4.36 -10.17 10.27
C LEU A 42 4.61 -8.84 11.00
N LEU A 43 3.67 -7.89 10.85
CA LEU A 43 3.67 -6.61 11.56
C LEU A 43 3.03 -6.69 12.95
N SER A 44 2.59 -7.87 13.41
CA SER A 44 1.88 -8.07 14.68
C SER A 44 0.58 -7.25 14.82
N LEU A 45 -0.08 -6.98 13.69
CA LEU A 45 -1.36 -6.27 13.58
C LEU A 45 -2.54 -7.22 13.30
N TRP A 46 -2.27 -8.53 13.21
CA TRP A 46 -3.27 -9.59 13.09
C TRP A 46 -3.01 -10.72 14.11
N PRO A 47 -4.04 -11.32 14.77
CA PRO A 47 -5.48 -11.01 14.69
C PRO A 47 -5.82 -9.53 15.01
N PRO A 48 -7.00 -9.02 14.61
CA PRO A 48 -7.32 -7.60 14.75
C PRO A 48 -7.00 -7.05 16.14
N THR A 49 -6.18 -6.01 16.19
CA THR A 49 -5.88 -5.31 17.44
C THR A 49 -7.10 -4.49 17.88
N LYS A 50 -7.12 -4.00 19.13
CA LYS A 50 -8.20 -3.15 19.65
C LYS A 50 -8.44 -1.86 18.84
N ASN A 51 -7.45 -1.47 18.04
CA ASN A 51 -7.46 -0.22 17.28
C ASN A 51 -7.93 -0.45 15.84
N ALA A 52 -8.25 -1.70 15.47
CA ALA A 52 -8.73 -2.05 14.15
C ALA A 52 -10.26 -1.86 14.09
N GLU A 53 -10.72 -1.04 13.15
CA GLU A 53 -12.13 -0.87 12.83
C GLU A 53 -12.53 -1.84 11.72
N GLU A 54 -13.59 -2.61 11.95
CA GLU A 54 -14.15 -3.47 10.92
C GLU A 54 -15.15 -2.71 10.05
N THR A 55 -15.01 -2.82 8.73
CA THR A 55 -15.93 -2.17 7.78
C THR A 55 -16.08 -2.98 6.48
N ILE A 56 -16.89 -2.49 5.54
CA ILE A 56 -17.14 -3.08 4.23
C ILE A 56 -16.75 -2.07 3.15
N PHE A 57 -15.90 -2.50 2.23
CA PHE A 57 -15.60 -1.78 1.01
C PHE A 57 -16.49 -2.26 -0.12
N GLU A 58 -17.12 -1.33 -0.83
CA GLU A 58 -17.83 -1.64 -2.07
C GLU A 58 -16.81 -1.73 -3.21
N THR A 59 -16.65 -2.93 -3.79
CA THR A 59 -15.72 -3.15 -4.90
C THR A 59 -16.47 -3.60 -6.14
N ALA A 60 -15.84 -3.53 -7.32
CA ALA A 60 -16.43 -4.06 -8.55
C ALA A 60 -16.74 -5.57 -8.46
N GLY A 61 -16.04 -6.33 -7.61
CA GLY A 61 -16.28 -7.75 -7.36
C GLY A 61 -17.36 -8.02 -6.29
N GLY A 62 -17.96 -6.98 -5.72
CA GLY A 62 -18.91 -7.07 -4.62
C GLY A 62 -18.36 -6.53 -3.29
N PRO A 63 -19.14 -6.60 -2.21
CA PRO A 63 -18.75 -6.09 -0.90
C PRO A 63 -17.59 -6.91 -0.32
N LEU A 64 -16.58 -6.21 0.18
CA LEU A 64 -15.37 -6.77 0.78
C LEU A 64 -15.27 -6.34 2.24
N ARG A 65 -15.38 -7.30 3.16
CA ARG A 65 -15.13 -7.07 4.59
C ARG A 65 -13.63 -6.86 4.85
N VAL A 66 -13.30 -5.77 5.54
CA VAL A 66 -11.93 -5.38 5.85
C VAL A 66 -11.77 -4.90 7.29
N TRP A 67 -10.53 -4.83 7.76
CA TRP A 67 -10.16 -4.20 9.03
C TRP A 67 -9.19 -3.05 8.78
N ILE A 68 -9.48 -1.88 9.33
CA ILE A 68 -8.70 -0.66 9.10
C ILE A 68 -8.00 -0.27 10.39
N ILE A 69 -6.70 -0.01 10.30
CA ILE A 69 -5.91 0.59 11.37
C ILE A 69 -5.41 1.94 10.85
N SER A 70 -6.02 3.03 11.31
CA SER A 70 -5.63 4.39 10.89
C SER A 70 -4.20 4.72 11.30
N LYS A 71 -3.41 5.25 10.36
CA LYS A 71 -1.95 5.47 10.50
C LYS A 71 -1.26 4.26 11.15
N GLY A 72 -1.69 3.07 10.71
CA GLY A 72 -1.27 1.80 11.28
C GLY A 72 0.18 1.46 10.96
N VAL A 73 0.72 1.97 9.85
CA VAL A 73 2.05 1.64 9.36
C VAL A 73 2.73 2.85 8.73
N LYS A 74 4.05 2.75 8.56
CA LYS A 74 4.81 3.62 7.67
C LYS A 74 5.26 2.81 6.45
N ILE A 75 5.25 3.42 5.27
CA ILE A 75 5.67 2.78 4.03
C ILE A 75 6.63 3.69 3.26
N LYS A 76 7.63 3.10 2.61
CA LYS A 76 8.50 3.79 1.67
C LYS A 76 8.80 2.93 0.44
N VAL A 77 9.19 3.58 -0.65
CA VAL A 77 9.64 2.90 -1.87
C VAL A 77 11.10 2.50 -1.74
N MET A 78 11.41 1.26 -2.12
CA MET A 78 12.76 0.73 -2.08
C MET A 78 13.38 0.79 -3.47
N THR A 79 14.43 1.59 -3.63
CA THR A 79 15.29 1.58 -4.81
C THR A 79 16.76 1.43 -4.40
N SER A 80 17.64 1.17 -5.38
CA SER A 80 19.08 0.99 -5.12
C SER A 80 19.87 2.30 -5.05
N ASP A 81 19.27 3.39 -5.52
CA ASP A 81 19.91 4.65 -5.86
C ASP A 81 19.41 5.85 -5.04
N VAL A 82 18.21 5.75 -4.47
CA VAL A 82 17.59 6.83 -3.69
C VAL A 82 17.02 6.27 -2.38
N ASP A 83 17.36 6.90 -1.25
CA ASP A 83 16.66 6.66 -0.01
C ASP A 83 15.42 7.56 0.05
N THR A 84 14.23 6.93 0.04
CA THR A 84 12.96 7.65 0.07
C THR A 84 12.47 7.84 1.51
N GLU A 85 11.64 8.87 1.70
CA GLU A 85 11.02 9.13 2.99
C GLU A 85 9.90 8.12 3.28
N TYR A 86 9.70 7.84 4.57
CA TYR A 86 8.53 7.11 5.03
C TYR A 86 7.29 7.99 5.03
N VAL A 87 6.18 7.43 4.56
CA VAL A 87 4.85 8.03 4.63
C VAL A 87 3.98 7.22 5.57
N ASP A 88 3.21 7.90 6.44
CA ASP A 88 2.18 7.25 7.25
C ASP A 88 1.01 6.78 6.37
N ALA A 89 0.57 5.55 6.57
CA ALA A 89 -0.57 4.97 5.82
C ALA A 89 -1.57 4.32 6.77
N ASP A 90 -2.85 4.40 6.39
CA ASP A 90 -3.86 3.52 6.97
C ASP A 90 -3.64 2.11 6.44
N LEU A 91 -3.60 1.13 7.35
CA LEU A 91 -3.48 -0.28 6.98
C LEU A 91 -4.89 -0.86 6.86
N VAL A 92 -5.28 -1.23 5.65
CA VAL A 92 -6.52 -1.97 5.37
C VAL A 92 -6.17 -3.45 5.20
N ILE A 93 -6.64 -4.30 6.10
CA ILE A 93 -6.37 -5.73 6.09
C ILE A 93 -7.54 -6.43 5.39
N SER A 94 -7.23 -7.17 4.32
CA SER A 94 -8.21 -7.94 3.55
C SER A 94 -7.92 -9.44 3.62
N PRO A 95 -8.93 -10.29 3.90
CA PRO A 95 -8.76 -11.74 3.96
C PRO A 95 -8.59 -12.40 2.58
N ILE A 96 -8.94 -11.70 1.49
CA ILE A 96 -8.87 -12.23 0.12
C ILE A 96 -7.78 -11.56 -0.72
N ALA A 97 -6.99 -10.65 -0.15
CA ALA A 97 -5.90 -10.02 -0.86
C ALA A 97 -4.70 -10.96 -0.95
N ASP A 98 -4.14 -11.10 -2.15
CA ASP A 98 -2.94 -11.90 -2.42
C ASP A 98 -1.65 -11.08 -2.41
N GLU A 99 -1.75 -9.76 -2.65
CA GLU A 99 -0.62 -8.83 -2.65
C GLU A 99 -1.02 -7.47 -2.05
N VAL A 100 -0.03 -6.63 -1.74
CA VAL A 100 -0.29 -5.27 -1.23
C VAL A 100 -0.75 -4.37 -2.37
N LEU A 101 -1.82 -3.61 -2.16
CA LEU A 101 -2.30 -2.59 -3.09
C LEU A 101 -2.06 -1.20 -2.51
N LEU A 102 -1.57 -0.28 -3.34
CA LEU A 102 -1.47 1.15 -3.03
C LEU A 102 -2.71 1.86 -3.58
N SER A 103 -3.37 2.68 -2.76
CA SER A 103 -4.46 3.55 -3.22
C SER A 103 -3.96 4.71 -4.07
N ASP A 104 -4.86 5.43 -4.74
CA ASP A 104 -4.54 6.65 -5.51
C ASP A 104 -3.76 7.68 -4.67
N LYS A 105 -4.21 7.92 -3.42
CA LYS A 105 -3.54 8.83 -2.49
C LYS A 105 -2.17 8.31 -2.10
N MET A 106 -2.03 7.01 -1.86
CA MET A 106 -0.74 6.44 -1.49
C MET A 106 0.26 6.53 -2.65
N ILE A 107 -0.18 6.30 -3.88
CA ILE A 107 0.65 6.50 -5.08
C ILE A 107 1.14 7.96 -5.15
N SER A 108 0.25 8.92 -4.90
CA SER A 108 0.58 10.34 -4.87
C SER A 108 1.57 10.71 -3.76
N GLU A 109 1.36 10.22 -2.54
CA GLU A 109 2.23 10.53 -1.40
C GLU A 109 3.62 9.87 -1.50
N LEU A 110 3.69 8.64 -2.03
CA LEU A 110 4.95 8.01 -2.44
C LEU A 110 5.54 8.67 -3.69
N LYS A 111 4.84 9.66 -4.26
CA LYS A 111 5.26 10.49 -5.38
C LYS A 111 5.64 9.62 -6.59
N ILE A 112 4.83 8.61 -6.87
CA ILE A 112 4.95 7.70 -8.00
C ILE A 112 4.13 8.23 -9.17
N ALA A 113 4.74 8.31 -10.35
CA ALA A 113 4.08 8.57 -11.62
C ALA A 113 4.00 7.28 -12.43
N LEU A 114 2.79 6.89 -12.83
CA LEU A 114 2.55 5.75 -13.72
C LEU A 114 2.71 6.22 -15.18
N GLU A 115 3.65 5.64 -15.94
CA GLU A 115 3.99 6.10 -17.29
C GLU A 115 3.46 5.14 -18.36
N ASP A 116 3.84 3.86 -18.27
CA ASP A 116 3.29 2.79 -19.12
C ASP A 116 2.97 1.58 -18.26
N VAL A 117 1.73 1.56 -17.75
CA VAL A 117 1.24 0.49 -16.86
C VAL A 117 1.31 -0.87 -17.56
N GLY A 118 1.00 -0.89 -18.85
CA GLY A 118 1.01 -2.08 -19.69
C GLY A 118 2.40 -2.72 -19.80
N ARG A 119 3.47 -1.95 -19.62
CA ARG A 119 4.87 -2.40 -19.56
C ARG A 119 5.48 -2.38 -18.16
N GLY A 120 4.73 -1.93 -17.16
CA GLY A 120 5.20 -1.79 -15.78
C GLY A 120 6.11 -0.59 -15.54
N PHE A 121 6.11 0.40 -16.43
CA PHE A 121 6.95 1.59 -16.30
C PHE A 121 6.31 2.63 -15.39
N TRP A 122 7.12 3.08 -14.46
CA TRP A 122 6.81 4.15 -13.54
C TRP A 122 8.11 4.92 -13.25
N ARG A 123 7.96 6.12 -12.72
CA ARG A 123 9.08 6.94 -12.24
C ARG A 123 8.63 7.72 -11.01
N PHE A 124 9.55 8.31 -10.29
CA PHE A 124 9.24 9.31 -9.29
C PHE A 124 8.82 10.62 -9.96
N THR A 125 7.88 11.34 -9.35
CA THR A 125 7.33 12.58 -9.91
C THR A 125 8.37 13.69 -10.03
N TRP A 126 9.43 13.64 -9.21
CA TRP A 126 10.55 14.60 -9.22
C TRP A 126 11.68 14.22 -10.17
N GLU A 127 11.63 13.04 -10.80
CA GLU A 127 12.60 12.69 -11.84
C GLU A 127 12.35 13.53 -13.11
N PRO A 128 13.43 13.96 -13.81
CA PRO A 128 13.31 14.67 -15.07
C PRO A 128 12.46 13.89 -16.07
N LYS A 129 11.60 14.61 -16.80
CA LYS A 129 10.92 14.09 -17.99
C LYS A 129 11.80 14.47 -19.18
N GLU A 130 12.77 13.65 -19.52
CA GLU A 130 13.45 13.81 -20.81
C GLU A 130 12.47 13.61 -21.98
#